data_AF-A0A822Y125-F1
#
_entry.id   AF-A0A822Y125-F1
#
_cell.length_a   1.000
_cell.length_b   1.000
_cell.length_c   1.000
_cell.angle_alpha   90.00
_cell.angle_beta   90.00
_cell.angle_gamma   90.00
#
_symmetry.space_group_name_H-M   'P 1'
#
loop_
_entity.id
_entity.type
_entity.pdbx_description
1 polymer ?
#
loop_
_entity_poly.entity_id
_entity_poly.type
_entity_poly.pdbx_seq_one_letter_code
_entity_poly.pdbx_strand_id
1 'polypeptide(L)'
;MTRTLLLSYQDLPYHLKSILLYIVLFPEDYEVECGRLMRLWIAEGLIKQTRGKTVDEVARKYLNALIRRNLIQVAKLNMYGEVRRCRIHDVLREIILSKSEEENFFKVLSEQDKVWQQESMIRHLSIHNSIDNFLWNSRYTSRVRTLLLFRILKLQGNFMNTILSSFKLLRVLDLQGATLGSLPEEVANLFHLRYLSVRKTKARVLPKSIGKLQNLETLDLRSTYVEELSFSMLRLKQLRHLLAFNIKNPATAEGMRVHGRIGSLMALQKLSLIDADMGGARITTELAGLTQLRKLGLHNHVREDGADLCFIIEKMKDLRSLRLDTIYGEFLDLQHLSSPPKLLRRLWLDAHLEELPHWFSSLHNLVYFRMG
;
A
#
# COMPACT_ATOMS: atom_id res chain seq x y z
N MET A 1 -4.72 12.70 31.98
CA MET A 1 -4.72 12.17 30.59
C MET A 1 -4.86 10.64 30.55
N THR A 2 -4.10 9.88 31.35
CA THR A 2 -4.11 8.40 31.40
C THR A 2 -5.50 7.78 31.66
N ARG A 3 -6.24 8.27 32.66
CA ARG A 3 -7.59 7.76 32.99
C ARG A 3 -8.60 7.97 31.86
N THR A 4 -8.54 9.10 31.16
CA THR A 4 -9.42 9.44 30.04
C THR A 4 -9.16 8.55 28.82
N LEU A 5 -7.89 8.28 28.49
CA LEU A 5 -7.52 7.38 27.39
C LEU A 5 -7.94 5.93 27.66
N LEU A 6 -7.77 5.47 28.90
CA LEU A 6 -8.17 4.12 29.31
C LEU A 6 -9.70 3.93 29.21
N LEU A 7 -10.49 4.89 29.68
CA LEU A 7 -11.95 4.86 29.54
C LEU A 7 -12.36 4.86 28.06
N SER A 8 -11.74 5.73 27.25
CA SER A 8 -12.02 5.77 25.82
C SER A 8 -11.66 4.46 25.11
N TYR A 9 -10.67 3.71 25.59
CA TYR A 9 -10.33 2.38 25.09
C TYR A 9 -11.37 1.32 25.52
N GLN A 10 -11.77 1.33 26.79
CA GLN A 10 -12.75 0.39 27.35
C GLN A 10 -14.11 0.49 26.62
N ASP A 11 -14.53 1.71 26.28
CA ASP A 11 -15.78 2.01 25.58
C ASP A 11 -15.75 1.72 24.07
N LEU A 12 -14.64 1.21 23.53
CA LEU A 12 -14.58 0.85 22.11
C LEU A 12 -15.39 -0.42 21.80
N PRO A 13 -16.16 -0.42 20.69
CA PRO A 13 -16.66 -1.64 20.09
C PRO A 13 -15.53 -2.61 19.77
N TYR A 14 -15.80 -3.92 19.88
CA TYR A 14 -14.80 -4.98 19.70
C TYR A 14 -13.99 -4.85 18.40
N HIS A 15 -14.64 -4.53 17.27
CA HIS A 15 -13.94 -4.38 15.99
C HIS A 15 -12.92 -3.23 15.98
N LEU A 16 -13.18 -2.13 16.69
CA LEU A 16 -12.22 -1.02 16.82
C LEU A 16 -11.09 -1.37 17.79
N LYS A 17 -11.35 -2.17 18.82
CA LYS A 17 -10.30 -2.71 19.70
C LYS A 17 -9.31 -3.55 18.90
N SER A 18 -9.78 -4.51 18.09
CA SER A 18 -8.88 -5.35 17.27
C SER A 18 -8.02 -4.53 16.29
N ILE A 19 -8.58 -3.48 15.71
CA ILE A 19 -7.87 -2.55 14.81
C ILE A 19 -6.80 -1.75 15.56
N LEU A 20 -7.12 -1.32 16.77
CA LEU A 20 -6.20 -0.58 17.62
C LEU A 20 -5.07 -1.49 18.12
N LEU A 21 -5.34 -2.73 18.52
CA LEU A 21 -4.30 -3.71 18.88
C LEU A 21 -3.27 -3.88 17.76
N TYR A 22 -3.71 -3.84 16.51
CA TYR A 22 -2.83 -3.98 15.35
C TYR A 22 -1.78 -2.85 15.24
N ILE A 23 -2.07 -1.62 15.69
CA ILE A 23 -1.11 -0.51 15.57
C ILE A 23 0.10 -0.67 16.51
N VAL A 24 -0.02 -1.50 17.54
CA VAL A 24 1.07 -1.75 18.52
C VAL A 24 2.18 -2.61 17.94
N LEU A 25 1.92 -3.30 16.82
CA LEU A 25 2.96 -3.99 16.04
C LEU A 25 4.03 -3.02 15.51
N PHE A 26 3.71 -1.74 15.38
CA PHE A 26 4.67 -0.73 14.94
C PHE A 26 5.61 -0.33 16.09
N PRO A 27 6.86 0.06 15.78
CA PRO A 27 7.77 0.57 16.79
C PRO A 27 7.18 1.75 17.56
N GLU A 28 7.72 1.98 18.75
CA GLU A 28 7.43 3.20 19.52
C GLU A 28 7.74 4.46 18.70
N ASP A 29 6.91 5.49 18.89
CA ASP A 29 6.93 6.75 18.12
C ASP A 29 6.80 6.63 16.59
N TYR A 30 6.48 5.44 16.07
CA TYR A 30 6.47 5.24 14.63
C TYR A 30 5.30 5.97 13.95
N GLU A 31 5.64 6.97 13.14
CA GLU A 31 4.66 7.66 12.29
C GLU A 31 4.27 6.83 11.06
N VAL A 32 3.22 6.04 11.19
CA VAL A 32 2.70 5.19 10.12
C VAL A 32 1.91 5.99 9.08
N GLU A 33 2.15 5.70 7.79
CA GLU A 33 1.33 6.21 6.70
C GLU A 33 -0.09 5.63 6.82
N CYS A 34 -1.11 6.48 6.96
CA CYS A 34 -2.49 6.03 7.18
C CYS A 34 -2.99 5.10 6.07
N GLY A 35 -2.55 5.34 4.83
CA GLY A 35 -2.85 4.46 3.69
C GLY A 35 -2.26 3.05 3.85
N ARG A 36 -1.05 2.92 4.43
CA ARG A 36 -0.43 1.63 4.75
C ARG A 36 -1.23 0.93 5.84
N LEU A 37 -1.50 1.62 6.95
CA LEU A 37 -2.23 1.06 8.09
C LEU A 37 -3.60 0.50 7.68
N MET A 38 -4.39 1.24 6.91
CA MET A 38 -5.68 0.77 6.43
C MET A 38 -5.58 -0.46 5.53
N ARG A 39 -4.59 -0.53 4.63
CA ARG A 39 -4.40 -1.71 3.76
C ARG A 39 -4.04 -2.95 4.57
N LEU A 40 -3.24 -2.80 5.63
CA LEU A 40 -2.91 -3.88 6.54
C LEU A 40 -4.16 -4.39 7.28
N TRP A 41 -5.01 -3.49 7.80
CA TRP A 41 -6.28 -3.89 8.42
C TRP A 41 -7.22 -4.62 7.46
N ILE A 42 -7.29 -4.16 6.21
CA ILE A 42 -8.11 -4.79 5.18
C ILE A 42 -7.55 -6.19 4.85
N ALA A 43 -6.24 -6.32 4.65
CA ALA A 43 -5.59 -7.60 4.34
C ALA A 43 -5.74 -8.64 5.46
N GLU A 44 -5.74 -8.21 6.72
CA GLU A 44 -6.04 -9.11 7.84
C GLU A 44 -7.52 -9.52 7.92
N GLY A 45 -8.41 -8.79 7.24
CA GLY A 45 -9.86 -8.99 7.31
C GLY A 45 -10.52 -8.34 8.53
N LEU A 46 -9.84 -7.38 9.17
CA LEU A 46 -10.40 -6.58 10.28
C LEU A 46 -11.47 -5.60 9.80
N ILE A 47 -11.46 -5.28 8.49
CA ILE A 47 -12.42 -4.40 7.85
C ILE A 47 -13.40 -5.23 7.03
N LYS A 48 -14.68 -5.21 7.44
CA LYS A 48 -15.77 -5.83 6.68
C LYS A 48 -16.47 -4.80 5.80
N GLN A 49 -16.82 -5.20 4.58
CA GLN A 49 -17.61 -4.34 3.70
C GLN A 49 -18.98 -4.07 4.32
N THR A 50 -19.48 -2.85 4.17
CA THR A 50 -20.84 -2.47 4.60
C THR A 50 -21.64 -2.04 3.39
N ARG A 51 -22.96 -2.21 3.42
CA ARG A 51 -23.84 -1.88 2.29
C ARG A 51 -23.60 -0.44 1.82
N GLY A 52 -23.29 -0.29 0.52
CA GLY A 52 -23.07 1.01 -0.11
C GLY A 52 -21.70 1.67 0.17
N LYS A 53 -20.74 0.98 0.82
CA LYS A 53 -19.40 1.52 1.06
C LYS A 53 -18.31 0.54 0.65
N THR A 54 -17.20 1.05 0.13
CA THR A 54 -16.02 0.22 -0.11
C THR A 54 -15.28 -0.07 1.19
N VAL A 55 -14.48 -1.14 1.22
CA VAL A 55 -13.66 -1.44 2.40
C VAL A 55 -12.65 -0.33 2.71
N ASP A 56 -12.14 0.39 1.71
CA ASP A 56 -11.30 1.58 1.91
C ASP A 56 -12.04 2.70 2.64
N GLU A 57 -13.31 2.93 2.30
CA GLU A 57 -14.16 3.93 2.96
C GLU A 57 -14.49 3.54 4.40
N VAL A 58 -14.75 2.24 4.65
CA VAL A 58 -14.96 1.71 6.00
C VAL A 58 -13.68 1.84 6.83
N ALA A 59 -12.51 1.46 6.28
CA ALA A 59 -11.23 1.57 6.95
C ALA A 59 -10.91 3.03 7.31
N ARG A 60 -11.20 3.97 6.39
CA ARG A 60 -11.05 5.41 6.64
C ARG A 60 -11.97 5.90 7.74
N LYS A 61 -13.24 5.46 7.74
CA LYS A 61 -14.21 5.78 8.80
C LYS A 61 -13.70 5.33 10.17
N TYR A 62 -13.17 4.12 10.27
CA TYR A 62 -12.64 3.58 11.52
C TYR A 62 -11.41 4.34 12.00
N LEU A 63 -10.46 4.66 11.11
CA LEU A 63 -9.32 5.50 11.45
C LEU A 63 -9.78 6.86 12.01
N ASN A 64 -10.71 7.53 11.32
CA ASN A 64 -11.22 8.83 11.75
C ASN A 64 -11.96 8.74 13.10
N ALA A 65 -12.66 7.64 13.37
CA ALA A 65 -13.30 7.42 14.67
C ALA A 65 -12.28 7.26 15.81
N LEU A 66 -11.18 6.56 15.57
CA LEU A 66 -10.08 6.41 16.54
C LEU A 66 -9.36 7.74 16.78
N ILE A 67 -9.17 8.55 15.73
CA ILE A 67 -8.59 9.90 15.85
C ILE A 67 -9.50 10.83 16.65
N ARG A 68 -10.80 10.86 16.37
CA ARG A 68 -11.77 11.69 17.11
C ARG A 68 -11.86 11.34 18.58
N ARG A 69 -11.55 10.09 18.94
CA ARG A 69 -11.48 9.60 20.33
C ARG A 69 -10.11 9.84 20.98
N ASN A 70 -9.18 10.50 20.29
CA ASN A 70 -7.80 10.72 20.73
C ASN A 70 -7.03 9.43 21.07
N LEU A 71 -7.42 8.29 20.47
CA LEU A 71 -6.71 7.01 20.64
C LEU A 71 -5.59 6.86 19.61
N ILE A 72 -5.70 7.55 18.48
CA ILE A 72 -4.67 7.68 17.45
C ILE A 72 -4.41 9.17 17.24
N GLN A 73 -3.15 9.57 17.31
CA GLN A 73 -2.73 10.94 17.06
C GLN A 73 -2.49 11.20 15.58
N VAL A 74 -2.81 12.43 15.15
CA VAL A 74 -2.38 12.95 13.85
C VAL A 74 -0.93 13.39 13.98
N ALA A 75 -0.03 12.75 13.23
CA ALA A 75 1.38 13.10 13.20
C ALA A 75 1.70 14.07 12.06
N LYS A 76 1.08 13.86 10.89
CA LYS A 76 1.31 14.72 9.71
C LYS A 76 0.08 14.80 8.82
N LEU A 77 -0.26 16.02 8.41
CA LEU A 77 -1.20 16.29 7.32
C LEU A 77 -0.49 16.25 5.97
N ASN A 78 -1.21 15.91 4.90
CA ASN A 78 -0.72 16.15 3.54
C ASN A 78 -0.95 17.61 3.14
N MET A 79 -0.42 17.97 1.98
CA MET A 79 -0.62 19.28 1.31
C MET A 79 -2.10 19.65 1.05
N TYR A 80 -3.05 18.73 1.25
CA TYR A 80 -4.50 18.95 1.06
C TYR A 80 -5.26 18.92 2.39
N GLY A 81 -4.57 18.99 3.52
CA GLY A 81 -5.17 18.96 4.86
C GLY A 81 -5.70 17.58 5.32
N GLU A 82 -5.51 16.51 4.55
CA GLU A 82 -5.91 15.16 4.97
C GLU A 82 -4.82 14.50 5.84
N VAL A 83 -5.24 13.69 6.82
CA VAL A 83 -4.31 12.93 7.67
C VAL A 83 -3.49 11.95 6.83
N ARG A 84 -2.18 12.21 6.77
CA ARG A 84 -1.20 11.42 5.99
C ARG A 84 -0.49 10.41 6.86
N ARG A 85 -0.06 10.83 8.05
CA ARG A 85 0.59 9.98 9.04
C ARG A 85 -0.09 10.10 10.38
N CYS A 86 -0.15 8.98 11.08
CA CYS A 86 -0.66 8.90 12.43
C CYS A 86 0.28 8.07 13.31
N ARG A 87 0.11 8.16 14.62
CA ARG A 87 0.82 7.33 15.61
C ARG A 87 -0.11 7.03 16.79
N ILE A 88 0.19 5.98 17.56
CA ILE A 88 -0.50 5.71 18.81
C ILE A 88 0.09 6.56 19.93
N HIS A 89 -0.69 6.90 20.96
CA HIS A 89 -0.17 7.50 22.20
C HIS A 89 0.71 6.48 22.95
N ASP A 90 1.85 6.90 23.47
CA ASP A 90 2.80 6.01 24.18
C ASP A 90 2.14 5.35 25.40
N VAL A 91 1.42 6.13 26.21
CA VAL A 91 0.63 5.62 27.34
C VAL A 91 -0.40 4.56 26.92
N LEU A 92 -1.06 4.74 25.77
CA LEU A 92 -2.04 3.76 25.28
C LEU A 92 -1.34 2.52 24.72
N ARG A 93 -0.18 2.69 24.11
CA ARG A 93 0.66 1.60 23.62
C ARG A 93 1.12 0.72 24.78
N GLU A 94 1.59 1.30 25.87
CA GLU A 94 1.97 0.59 27.10
C GLU A 94 0.79 -0.20 27.69
N ILE A 95 -0.38 0.43 27.83
CA ILE A 95 -1.61 -0.23 28.32
C ILE A 95 -2.00 -1.42 27.44
N ILE A 96 -1.88 -1.28 26.11
CA ILE A 96 -2.20 -2.38 25.19
C ILE A 96 -1.16 -3.50 25.28
N LEU A 97 0.13 -3.17 25.35
CA LEU A 97 1.19 -4.15 25.50
C LEU A 97 0.97 -5.00 26.74
N SER A 98 0.75 -4.37 27.90
CA SER A 98 0.56 -5.08 29.17
C SER A 98 -0.66 -6.01 29.15
N LYS A 99 -1.73 -5.65 28.44
CA LYS A 99 -2.94 -6.51 28.33
C LYS A 99 -2.81 -7.60 27.27
N SER A 100 -2.02 -7.36 26.23
CA SER A 100 -1.92 -8.25 25.08
C SER A 100 -1.11 -9.52 25.34
N GLU A 101 -0.20 -9.48 26.32
CA GLU A 101 0.55 -10.65 26.79
C GLU A 101 -0.38 -11.73 27.35
N GLU A 102 -1.53 -11.33 27.91
CA GLU A 102 -2.55 -12.24 28.44
C GLU A 102 -3.39 -12.89 27.31
N GLU A 103 -3.64 -12.15 26.22
CA GLU A 103 -4.56 -12.58 25.14
C GLU A 103 -3.86 -13.26 23.95
N ASN A 104 -2.52 -13.33 23.93
CA ASN A 104 -1.71 -13.93 22.86
C ASN A 104 -2.06 -13.43 21.44
N PHE A 105 -2.56 -12.19 21.31
CA PHE A 105 -2.99 -11.64 20.01
C PHE A 105 -1.78 -11.40 19.08
N PHE A 106 -0.70 -10.86 19.64
CA PHE A 106 0.50 -10.49 18.91
C PHE A 106 1.78 -10.72 19.70
N LYS A 107 2.92 -10.71 19.01
CA LYS A 107 4.25 -10.62 19.60
C LYS A 107 5.08 -9.56 18.87
N VAL A 108 5.77 -8.72 19.62
CA VAL A 108 6.81 -7.83 19.10
C VAL A 108 8.14 -8.37 19.61
N LEU A 109 9.05 -8.66 18.69
CA LEU A 109 10.43 -9.08 18.99
C LEU A 109 11.38 -7.92 18.76
N SER A 110 12.39 -7.83 19.62
CA SER A 110 13.46 -6.84 19.61
C SER A 110 14.83 -7.49 19.80
N GLU A 111 15.91 -6.71 19.74
CA GLU A 111 17.29 -7.16 20.01
C GLU A 111 17.48 -7.85 21.37
N GLN A 112 16.62 -7.56 22.34
CA GLN A 112 16.72 -8.13 23.69
C GLN A 112 16.12 -9.56 23.74
N ASP A 113 15.31 -9.93 22.75
CA ASP A 113 14.65 -11.23 22.69
C ASP A 113 15.57 -12.26 22.02
N LYS A 114 16.29 -13.07 22.83
CA LYS A 114 17.26 -14.05 22.30
C LYS A 114 16.64 -15.36 21.81
N VAL A 115 15.48 -15.77 22.33
CA VAL A 115 14.86 -17.06 21.97
C VAL A 115 13.33 -16.97 21.98
N TRP A 116 12.70 -17.47 20.91
CA TRP A 116 11.26 -17.75 20.90
C TRP A 116 10.97 -19.04 21.68
N GLN A 117 10.73 -18.95 22.99
CA GLN A 117 10.40 -20.12 23.84
C GLN A 117 8.94 -20.19 24.28
N GLN A 118 8.10 -19.25 23.88
CA GLN A 118 6.74 -19.17 24.40
C GLN A 118 5.77 -20.00 23.55
N GLU A 119 4.99 -20.88 24.19
CA GLU A 119 3.88 -21.68 23.63
C GLU A 119 2.66 -20.80 23.28
N SER A 120 2.90 -19.63 22.68
CA SER A 120 1.84 -18.68 22.33
C SER A 120 1.41 -18.87 20.89
N MET A 121 0.12 -19.14 20.70
CA MET A 121 -0.52 -19.29 19.40
C MET A 121 -0.84 -17.94 18.76
N ILE A 122 0.19 -17.11 18.58
CA ILE A 122 0.04 -15.74 18.08
C ILE A 122 -0.41 -15.68 16.63
N ARG A 123 -1.08 -14.58 16.28
CA ARG A 123 -1.54 -14.32 14.89
C ARG A 123 -0.76 -13.21 14.22
N HIS A 124 -0.15 -12.32 14.98
CA HIS A 124 0.56 -11.17 14.44
C HIS A 124 1.96 -11.06 15.04
N LEU A 125 2.96 -11.04 14.17
CA LEU A 125 4.35 -10.93 14.54
C LEU A 125 4.95 -9.65 13.97
N SER A 126 5.66 -8.91 14.80
CA SER A 126 6.55 -7.84 14.35
C SER A 126 7.95 -8.04 14.89
N ILE A 127 8.96 -7.75 14.06
CA ILE A 127 10.38 -7.88 14.42
C ILE A 127 11.07 -6.54 14.19
N HIS A 128 11.72 -6.02 15.23
CA HIS A 128 12.37 -4.71 15.23
C HIS A 128 13.89 -4.86 15.47
N ASN A 129 14.68 -4.10 14.71
CA ASN A 129 16.13 -3.87 14.86
C ASN A 129 17.09 -5.08 14.67
N SER A 130 16.75 -6.31 15.07
CA SER A 130 17.62 -7.48 14.86
C SER A 130 16.86 -8.76 14.55
N ILE A 131 17.59 -9.66 13.86
CA ILE A 131 17.14 -10.98 13.41
C ILE A 131 18.17 -12.06 13.76
N ASP A 132 19.38 -11.67 14.20
CA ASP A 132 20.47 -12.61 14.38
C ASP A 132 20.10 -13.64 15.48
N ASN A 133 20.08 -14.91 15.09
CA ASN A 133 19.88 -16.11 15.92
C ASN A 133 18.44 -16.51 16.33
N PHE A 134 17.37 -16.01 15.69
CA PHE A 134 16.04 -16.59 15.93
C PHE A 134 15.92 -18.00 15.33
N LEU A 135 15.88 -19.01 16.21
CA LEU A 135 15.47 -20.37 15.85
C LEU A 135 13.94 -20.40 15.65
N TRP A 136 13.49 -20.43 14.40
CA TRP A 136 12.08 -20.54 14.07
C TRP A 136 11.60 -21.98 14.24
N ASN A 137 10.77 -22.23 15.25
CA ASN A 137 10.06 -23.48 15.36
C ASN A 137 8.74 -23.37 14.58
N SER A 138 8.56 -24.25 13.59
CA SER A 138 7.38 -24.29 12.70
C SER A 138 6.06 -24.46 13.47
N ARG A 139 6.07 -25.03 14.68
CA ARG A 139 4.87 -25.14 15.52
C ARG A 139 4.32 -23.76 15.90
N TYR A 140 5.18 -22.82 16.27
CA TYR A 140 4.78 -21.50 16.77
C TYR A 140 4.45 -20.50 15.66
N THR A 141 4.98 -20.72 14.46
CA THR A 141 4.74 -19.87 13.29
C THR A 141 3.51 -20.30 12.48
N SER A 142 2.95 -21.48 12.77
CA SER A 142 1.85 -22.11 12.02
C SER A 142 0.56 -21.28 11.95
N ARG A 143 0.29 -20.42 12.94
CA ARG A 143 -0.94 -19.59 13.01
C ARG A 143 -0.74 -18.13 12.65
N VAL A 144 0.50 -17.71 12.41
CA VAL A 144 0.85 -16.33 12.16
C VAL A 144 0.35 -15.91 10.76
N ARG A 145 -0.36 -14.79 10.74
CA ARG A 145 -0.98 -14.19 9.55
C ARG A 145 -0.31 -12.88 9.15
N THR A 146 0.26 -12.17 10.11
CA THR A 146 1.05 -10.95 9.86
C THR A 146 2.51 -11.18 10.23
N LEU A 147 3.41 -10.77 9.34
CA LEU A 147 4.81 -10.52 9.66
C LEU A 147 5.19 -9.11 9.19
N LEU A 148 5.58 -8.25 10.14
CA LEU A 148 6.12 -6.92 9.87
C LEU A 148 7.60 -6.86 10.28
N LEU A 149 8.46 -6.39 9.38
CA LEU A 149 9.87 -6.13 9.67
C LEU A 149 10.14 -4.63 9.73
N PHE A 150 10.88 -4.19 10.75
CA PHE A 150 11.28 -2.81 10.92
C PHE A 150 12.77 -2.70 11.24
N ARG A 151 13.44 -1.75 10.57
CA ARG A 151 14.85 -1.38 10.82
C ARG A 151 15.81 -2.58 10.72
N ILE A 152 15.52 -3.52 9.83
CA ILE A 152 16.36 -4.70 9.59
C ILE A 152 17.47 -4.35 8.61
N LEU A 153 18.67 -4.13 9.14
CA LEU A 153 19.82 -3.65 8.38
C LEU A 153 20.40 -4.71 7.43
N LYS A 154 20.25 -5.99 7.73
CA LYS A 154 20.70 -7.09 6.87
C LYS A 154 19.83 -8.32 7.05
N LEU A 155 19.19 -8.77 5.97
CA LEU A 155 18.60 -10.11 5.90
C LEU A 155 19.69 -11.04 5.38
N GLN A 156 20.17 -11.98 6.20
CA GLN A 156 21.07 -13.03 5.70
C GLN A 156 20.33 -13.90 4.67
N GLY A 157 21.05 -14.43 3.66
CA GLY A 157 20.43 -15.05 2.49
C GLY A 157 19.43 -16.17 2.80
N ASN A 158 19.74 -17.02 3.79
CA ASN A 158 18.86 -18.13 4.16
C ASN A 158 17.66 -17.71 5.01
N PHE A 159 17.70 -16.54 5.65
CA PHE A 159 16.68 -16.13 6.60
C PHE A 159 15.32 -15.91 5.93
N MET A 160 15.30 -15.31 4.74
CA MET A 160 14.07 -15.15 3.96
C MET A 160 13.46 -16.51 3.63
N ASN A 161 14.28 -17.49 3.25
CA ASN A 161 13.80 -18.85 2.97
C ASN A 161 13.21 -19.49 4.24
N THR A 162 13.82 -19.27 5.40
CA THR A 162 13.29 -19.75 6.69
C THR A 162 11.95 -19.11 7.05
N ILE A 163 11.77 -17.80 6.81
CA ILE A 163 10.46 -17.16 6.96
C ILE A 163 9.44 -17.82 6.04
N LEU A 164 9.75 -17.90 4.74
CA LEU A 164 8.81 -18.38 3.73
C LEU A 164 8.48 -19.88 3.92
N SER A 165 9.39 -20.65 4.51
CA SER A 165 9.16 -22.05 4.88
C SER A 165 8.32 -22.19 6.16
N SER A 166 8.47 -21.29 7.13
CA SER A 166 7.82 -21.38 8.45
C SER A 166 6.40 -20.83 8.47
N PHE A 167 6.15 -19.71 7.79
CA PHE A 167 4.93 -18.92 7.98
C PHE A 167 3.87 -19.18 6.88
N LYS A 168 3.27 -20.38 6.85
CA LYS A 168 2.38 -20.80 5.75
C LYS A 168 1.01 -20.11 5.67
N LEU A 169 0.54 -19.52 6.77
CA LEU A 169 -0.77 -18.85 6.83
C LEU A 169 -0.71 -17.33 6.68
N LEU A 170 0.42 -16.77 6.23
CA LEU A 170 0.57 -15.32 6.07
C LEU A 170 -0.47 -14.74 5.11
N ARG A 171 -1.12 -13.68 5.58
CA ARG A 171 -1.93 -12.73 4.82
C ARG A 171 -1.18 -11.43 4.58
N VAL A 172 -0.31 -11.04 5.49
CA VAL A 172 0.49 -9.82 5.43
C VAL A 172 1.97 -10.15 5.57
N LEU A 173 2.75 -9.78 4.56
CA LEU A 173 4.21 -9.77 4.60
C LEU A 173 4.70 -8.35 4.27
N ASP A 174 5.19 -7.64 5.27
CA ASP A 174 5.71 -6.28 5.12
C ASP A 174 7.20 -6.22 5.43
N LEU A 175 8.01 -6.14 4.38
CA LEU A 175 9.46 -6.09 4.43
C LEU A 175 9.97 -4.65 4.25
N GLN A 176 9.13 -3.64 4.54
CA GLN A 176 9.46 -2.26 4.26
C GLN A 176 10.78 -1.83 4.91
N GLY A 177 11.72 -1.35 4.09
CA GLY A 177 13.02 -0.85 4.54
C GLY A 177 14.02 -1.92 4.93
N ALA A 178 13.71 -3.21 4.75
CA ALA A 178 14.68 -4.28 4.95
C ALA A 178 15.71 -4.28 3.81
N THR A 179 16.97 -4.60 4.13
CA THR A 179 18.01 -4.74 3.10
C THR A 179 17.86 -6.08 2.36
N LEU A 180 16.89 -6.13 1.44
CA LEU A 180 16.60 -7.26 0.57
C LEU A 180 17.01 -6.93 -0.87
N GLY A 181 17.88 -7.75 -1.48
CA GLY A 181 18.32 -7.58 -2.87
C GLY A 181 17.37 -8.19 -3.92
N SER A 182 16.69 -9.26 -3.57
CA SER A 182 15.66 -9.91 -4.38
C SER A 182 14.69 -10.66 -3.48
N LEU A 183 13.44 -10.81 -3.93
CA LEU A 183 12.44 -11.61 -3.23
C LEU A 183 12.52 -13.06 -3.75
N PRO A 184 12.68 -14.08 -2.88
CA PRO A 184 12.79 -15.47 -3.31
C PRO A 184 11.53 -15.98 -4.03
N GLU A 185 11.67 -16.97 -4.92
CA GLU A 185 10.55 -17.60 -5.63
C GLU A 185 9.57 -18.29 -4.67
N GLU A 186 10.07 -18.74 -3.51
CA GLU A 186 9.30 -19.36 -2.45
C GLU A 186 8.22 -18.46 -1.87
N VAL A 187 8.27 -17.14 -2.10
CA VAL A 187 7.20 -16.22 -1.69
C VAL A 187 5.88 -16.62 -2.30
N ALA A 188 5.90 -17.20 -3.51
CA ALA A 188 4.73 -17.66 -4.22
C ALA A 188 4.04 -18.86 -3.55
N ASN A 189 4.68 -19.49 -2.56
CA ASN A 189 4.08 -20.55 -1.73
C ASN A 189 3.18 -19.99 -0.62
N LEU A 190 3.14 -18.67 -0.42
CA LEU A 190 2.25 -18.03 0.55
C LEU A 190 0.86 -17.82 -0.06
N PHE A 191 0.12 -18.90 -0.27
CA PHE A 191 -1.17 -18.88 -0.98
C PHE A 191 -2.23 -17.97 -0.34
N HIS A 192 -2.14 -17.71 0.97
CA HIS A 192 -3.07 -16.85 1.70
C HIS A 192 -2.70 -15.36 1.67
N LEU A 193 -1.57 -15.00 1.03
CA LEU A 193 -1.05 -13.65 1.07
C LEU A 193 -1.97 -12.67 0.35
N ARG A 194 -2.31 -11.57 1.04
CA ARG A 194 -3.16 -10.48 0.57
C ARG A 194 -2.42 -9.15 0.50
N TYR A 195 -1.36 -8.99 1.27
CA TYR A 195 -0.52 -7.81 1.28
C TYR A 195 0.95 -8.21 1.21
N LEU A 196 1.65 -7.69 0.21
CA LEU A 196 3.09 -7.80 0.07
C LEU A 196 3.70 -6.41 -0.12
N SER A 197 4.66 -6.08 0.73
CA SER A 197 5.43 -4.84 0.63
C SER A 197 6.91 -5.15 0.66
N VAL A 198 7.61 -4.76 -0.40
CA VAL A 198 9.08 -4.70 -0.49
C VAL A 198 9.53 -3.24 -0.62
N ARG A 199 8.68 -2.30 -0.20
CA ARG A 199 8.93 -0.86 -0.29
C ARG A 199 10.25 -0.48 0.39
N LYS A 200 11.01 0.43 -0.21
CA LYS A 200 12.31 0.89 0.33
C LYS A 200 13.32 -0.25 0.57
N THR A 201 13.19 -1.37 -0.15
CA THR A 201 14.22 -2.41 -0.21
C THR A 201 15.10 -2.19 -1.45
N LYS A 202 16.15 -3.01 -1.61
CA LYS A 202 17.01 -2.98 -2.80
C LYS A 202 16.56 -3.99 -3.87
N ALA A 203 15.31 -4.44 -3.81
CA ALA A 203 14.77 -5.42 -4.76
C ALA A 203 14.86 -4.89 -6.20
N ARG A 204 15.46 -5.68 -7.09
CA ARG A 204 15.60 -5.35 -8.53
C ARG A 204 14.63 -6.07 -9.44
N VAL A 205 14.20 -7.27 -9.03
CA VAL A 205 13.34 -8.14 -9.82
C VAL A 205 12.32 -8.80 -8.90
N LEU A 206 11.10 -8.96 -9.40
CA LEU A 206 10.08 -9.78 -8.75
C LEU A 206 10.19 -11.24 -9.21
N PRO A 207 9.91 -12.21 -8.32
CA PRO A 207 9.97 -13.62 -8.69
C PRO A 207 9.02 -13.92 -9.85
N LYS A 208 9.46 -14.77 -10.78
CA LYS A 208 8.65 -15.16 -11.96
C LYS A 208 7.35 -15.82 -11.52
N SER A 209 7.36 -16.48 -10.37
CA SER A 209 6.19 -17.13 -9.78
C SER A 209 5.22 -16.21 -9.04
N ILE A 210 5.47 -14.89 -8.96
CA ILE A 210 4.61 -13.94 -8.21
C ILE A 210 3.13 -14.06 -8.57
N GLY A 211 2.83 -14.37 -9.83
CA GLY A 211 1.46 -14.61 -10.32
C GLY A 211 0.71 -15.77 -9.66
N LYS A 212 1.36 -16.63 -8.87
CA LYS A 212 0.68 -17.69 -8.09
C LYS A 212 -0.02 -17.14 -6.84
N LEU A 213 0.27 -15.91 -6.42
CA LEU A 213 -0.37 -15.25 -5.28
C LEU A 213 -1.79 -14.75 -5.63
N GLN A 214 -2.70 -15.68 -5.92
CA GLN A 214 -4.04 -15.39 -6.44
C GLN A 214 -4.92 -14.55 -5.48
N ASN A 215 -4.59 -14.54 -4.18
CA ASN A 215 -5.29 -13.76 -3.16
C ASN A 215 -4.66 -12.37 -2.92
N LEU A 216 -3.60 -11.99 -3.65
CA LEU A 216 -2.88 -10.75 -3.39
C LEU A 216 -3.76 -9.54 -3.77
N GLU A 217 -4.01 -8.68 -2.79
CA GLU A 217 -4.84 -7.48 -2.92
C GLU A 217 -4.00 -6.21 -2.98
N THR A 218 -2.81 -6.21 -2.37
CA THR A 218 -1.88 -5.06 -2.35
C THR A 218 -0.45 -5.53 -2.61
N LEU A 219 0.19 -4.89 -3.59
CA LEU A 219 1.62 -4.99 -3.88
C LEU A 219 2.26 -3.60 -3.78
N ASP A 220 3.20 -3.43 -2.85
CA ASP A 220 3.93 -2.17 -2.63
C ASP A 220 5.42 -2.31 -2.99
N LEU A 221 5.78 -1.73 -4.14
CA LEU A 221 7.10 -1.71 -4.76
C LEU A 221 7.74 -0.31 -4.72
N ARG A 222 7.12 0.65 -4.03
CA ARG A 222 7.60 2.04 -4.01
C ARG A 222 9.04 2.11 -3.51
N SER A 223 9.86 2.93 -4.16
CA SER A 223 11.26 3.11 -3.77
C SER A 223 12.06 1.79 -3.76
N THR A 224 11.84 0.94 -4.77
CA THR A 224 12.69 -0.22 -5.08
C THR A 224 13.46 0.05 -6.38
N TYR A 225 14.25 -0.92 -6.83
CA TYR A 225 14.94 -0.88 -8.11
C TYR A 225 14.26 -1.79 -9.16
N VAL A 226 12.98 -2.15 -8.95
CA VAL A 226 12.21 -2.93 -9.91
C VAL A 226 11.83 -2.03 -11.08
N GLU A 227 12.52 -2.17 -12.19
CA GLU A 227 12.28 -1.30 -13.35
C GLU A 227 11.02 -1.66 -14.13
N GLU A 228 10.67 -2.94 -14.14
CA GLU A 228 9.67 -3.51 -15.02
C GLU A 228 8.74 -4.47 -14.29
N LEU A 229 7.45 -4.34 -14.59
CA LEU A 229 6.43 -5.28 -14.18
C LEU A 229 6.37 -6.48 -15.15
N SER A 230 6.68 -7.67 -14.64
CA SER A 230 6.64 -8.91 -15.42
C SER A 230 5.20 -9.38 -15.74
N PHE A 231 5.06 -10.07 -16.87
CA PHE A 231 3.79 -10.65 -17.35
C PHE A 231 3.11 -11.57 -16.32
N SER A 232 3.86 -12.20 -15.42
CA SER A 232 3.27 -13.10 -14.42
C SER A 232 2.35 -12.38 -13.42
N MET A 233 2.56 -11.07 -13.17
CA MET A 233 1.68 -10.29 -12.30
C MET A 233 0.27 -10.10 -12.85
N LEU A 234 0.07 -10.26 -14.15
CA LEU A 234 -1.24 -10.16 -14.79
C LEU A 234 -2.21 -11.27 -14.34
N ARG A 235 -1.69 -12.30 -13.65
CA ARG A 235 -2.48 -13.37 -13.02
C ARG A 235 -3.05 -12.97 -11.65
N LEU A 236 -2.67 -11.83 -11.09
CA LEU A 236 -3.11 -11.37 -9.77
C LEU A 236 -4.52 -10.75 -9.83
N LYS A 237 -5.55 -11.54 -10.11
CA LYS A 237 -6.91 -11.03 -10.40
C LYS A 237 -7.60 -10.32 -9.24
N GLN A 238 -7.13 -10.52 -8.00
CA GLN A 238 -7.62 -9.84 -6.81
C GLN A 238 -6.85 -8.56 -6.47
N LEU A 239 -5.86 -8.16 -7.28
CA LEU A 239 -5.02 -7.01 -7.00
C LEU A 239 -5.81 -5.71 -7.11
N ARG A 240 -5.88 -4.96 -6.00
CA ARG A 240 -6.59 -3.67 -5.90
C ARG A 240 -5.63 -2.50 -5.81
N HIS A 241 -4.45 -2.72 -5.25
CA HIS A 241 -3.44 -1.69 -5.03
C HIS A 241 -2.10 -2.13 -5.59
N LEU A 242 -1.71 -1.51 -6.71
CA LEU A 242 -0.37 -1.59 -7.24
C LEU A 242 0.33 -0.26 -6.99
N LEU A 243 1.21 -0.26 -5.99
CA LEU A 243 1.94 0.92 -5.55
C LEU A 243 3.38 0.80 -6.05
N ALA A 244 3.63 1.43 -7.18
CA ALA A 244 4.89 1.41 -7.91
C ALA A 244 5.26 2.83 -8.33
N PHE A 245 6.54 3.18 -8.15
CA PHE A 245 7.22 4.27 -8.83
C PHE A 245 8.73 4.06 -8.63
N ASN A 246 9.50 4.42 -9.64
CA ASN A 246 10.95 4.38 -9.59
C ASN A 246 11.49 5.72 -9.10
N ILE A 247 12.56 5.68 -8.31
CA ILE A 247 13.33 6.86 -7.93
C ILE A 247 14.70 6.71 -8.57
N LYS A 248 14.91 7.28 -9.76
CA LYS A 248 16.24 7.31 -10.37
C LYS A 248 17.08 8.49 -9.85
N ASN A 249 16.44 9.61 -9.53
CA ASN A 249 17.07 10.79 -8.93
C ASN A 249 16.21 11.29 -7.74
N PRO A 250 16.79 11.79 -6.63
CA PRO A 250 16.05 12.47 -5.56
C PRO A 250 15.00 13.49 -6.02
N ALA A 251 15.18 14.10 -7.19
CA ALA A 251 14.29 15.12 -7.74
C ALA A 251 13.08 14.58 -8.54
N THR A 252 13.17 13.39 -9.15
CA THR A 252 12.15 12.90 -10.09
C THR A 252 11.73 11.46 -9.81
N ALA A 253 10.41 11.23 -9.83
CA ALA A 253 9.83 9.90 -9.77
C ALA A 253 9.44 9.48 -11.19
N GLU A 254 9.88 8.30 -11.62
CA GLU A 254 9.54 7.76 -12.95
C GLU A 254 8.47 6.68 -12.82
N GLY A 255 7.68 6.56 -13.90
CA GLY A 255 6.76 5.46 -14.09
C GLY A 255 7.48 4.11 -14.10
N MET A 256 6.82 3.09 -13.56
CA MET A 256 7.29 1.72 -13.73
C MET A 256 6.85 1.20 -15.09
N ARG A 257 7.76 0.58 -15.84
CA ARG A 257 7.43 -0.01 -17.15
C ARG A 257 6.53 -1.22 -16.98
N VAL A 258 5.56 -1.36 -17.87
CA VAL A 258 4.60 -2.47 -17.84
C VAL A 258 4.47 -3.06 -19.23
N HIS A 259 4.69 -4.37 -19.36
CA HIS A 259 4.50 -5.04 -20.64
C HIS A 259 3.12 -5.68 -20.72
N GLY A 260 2.21 -5.00 -21.40
CA GLY A 260 0.93 -5.52 -21.91
C GLY A 260 -0.06 -6.10 -20.89
N ARG A 261 -1.33 -6.09 -21.27
CA ARG A 261 -2.52 -6.64 -20.61
C ARG A 261 -2.71 -6.26 -19.13
N ILE A 262 -2.21 -5.12 -18.66
CA ILE A 262 -2.51 -4.61 -17.31
C ILE A 262 -4.01 -4.40 -17.12
N GLY A 263 -4.74 -4.11 -18.20
CA GLY A 263 -6.20 -4.02 -18.25
C GLY A 263 -6.94 -5.27 -17.80
N SER A 264 -6.24 -6.42 -17.75
CA SER A 264 -6.79 -7.67 -17.23
C SER A 264 -6.87 -7.73 -15.70
N LEU A 265 -6.34 -6.73 -14.98
CA LEU A 265 -6.41 -6.58 -13.53
C LEU A 265 -7.62 -5.70 -13.13
N MET A 266 -8.81 -6.15 -13.49
CA MET A 266 -10.08 -5.40 -13.38
C MET A 266 -10.49 -5.02 -11.93
N ALA A 267 -9.85 -5.60 -10.92
CA ALA A 267 -10.03 -5.25 -9.52
C ALA A 267 -9.20 -4.02 -9.08
N LEU A 268 -8.30 -3.51 -9.94
CA LEU A 268 -7.42 -2.40 -9.59
C LEU A 268 -8.20 -1.13 -9.26
N GLN A 269 -7.86 -0.55 -8.12
CA GLN A 269 -8.42 0.69 -7.60
C GLN A 269 -7.34 1.78 -7.43
N LYS A 270 -6.08 1.40 -7.24
CA LYS A 270 -4.96 2.35 -7.21
C LYS A 270 -3.80 1.82 -8.05
N LEU A 271 -3.42 2.61 -9.03
CA LEU A 271 -2.26 2.44 -9.89
C LEU A 271 -1.45 3.73 -9.80
N SER A 272 -0.30 3.71 -9.12
CA SER A 272 0.29 4.95 -8.61
C SER A 272 1.06 5.79 -9.62
N LEU A 273 2.01 5.20 -10.36
CA LEU A 273 2.74 5.84 -11.46
C LEU A 273 3.33 4.73 -12.33
N ILE A 274 2.84 4.60 -13.55
CA ILE A 274 3.38 3.67 -14.56
C ILE A 274 3.81 4.45 -15.79
N ASP A 275 4.74 3.87 -16.53
CA ASP A 275 5.12 4.37 -17.84
C ASP A 275 3.96 4.17 -18.82
N ALA A 276 3.68 5.18 -19.64
CA ALA A 276 2.69 5.09 -20.70
C ALA A 276 3.20 4.31 -21.91
N ASP A 277 4.52 4.18 -22.08
CA ASP A 277 5.11 3.23 -23.02
C ASP A 277 4.91 1.80 -22.51
N MET A 278 3.95 1.11 -23.13
CA MET A 278 3.54 -0.25 -22.79
C MET A 278 4.17 -1.30 -23.72
N GLY A 279 5.33 -1.01 -24.32
CA GLY A 279 6.05 -1.95 -25.18
C GLY A 279 5.31 -2.28 -26.48
N GLY A 280 4.75 -1.25 -27.12
CA GLY A 280 3.99 -1.35 -28.38
C GLY A 280 2.49 -1.62 -28.23
N ALA A 281 1.99 -1.83 -27.01
CA ALA A 281 0.54 -1.87 -26.75
C ALA A 281 -0.03 -0.45 -26.61
N ARG A 282 -1.22 -0.20 -27.17
CA ARG A 282 -1.91 1.09 -26.99
C ARG A 282 -2.43 1.24 -25.58
N ILE A 283 -2.22 2.41 -24.98
CA ILE A 283 -2.72 2.73 -23.64
C ILE A 283 -4.24 2.60 -23.53
N THR A 284 -4.98 2.90 -24.61
CA THR A 284 -6.42 2.69 -24.73
C THR A 284 -6.83 1.26 -24.49
N THR A 285 -6.16 0.29 -25.10
CA THR A 285 -6.40 -1.13 -24.89
C THR A 285 -6.08 -1.54 -23.46
N GLU A 286 -4.98 -1.00 -22.92
CA GLU A 286 -4.44 -1.42 -21.63
C GLU A 286 -5.20 -0.88 -20.42
N LEU A 287 -5.78 0.31 -20.51
CA LEU A 287 -6.50 0.90 -19.38
C LEU A 287 -8.02 0.78 -19.51
N ALA A 288 -8.56 0.40 -20.68
CA ALA A 288 -10.01 0.31 -20.90
C ALA A 288 -10.73 -0.61 -19.89
N GLY A 289 -10.09 -1.69 -19.45
CA GLY A 289 -10.65 -2.64 -18.48
C GLY A 289 -10.61 -2.16 -17.02
N LEU A 290 -9.88 -1.09 -16.71
CA LEU A 290 -9.58 -0.64 -15.34
C LEU A 290 -10.61 0.37 -14.82
N THR A 291 -11.89 0.05 -14.95
CA THR A 291 -13.01 0.95 -14.64
C THR A 291 -13.20 1.24 -13.15
N GLN A 292 -12.56 0.46 -12.26
CA GLN A 292 -12.62 0.64 -10.80
C GLN A 292 -11.52 1.56 -10.25
N LEU A 293 -10.69 2.16 -11.11
CA LEU A 293 -9.60 3.03 -10.68
C LEU A 293 -10.11 4.29 -9.98
N ARG A 294 -9.54 4.53 -8.80
CA ARG A 294 -9.74 5.72 -7.96
C ARG A 294 -8.49 6.60 -7.92
N LYS A 295 -7.34 6.01 -8.23
CA LYS A 295 -6.08 6.73 -8.39
C LYS A 295 -5.34 6.16 -9.60
N LEU A 296 -4.99 7.04 -10.51
CA LEU A 296 -4.16 6.77 -11.67
C LEU A 296 -3.00 7.76 -11.68
N GLY A 297 -1.79 7.26 -11.93
CA GLY A 297 -0.66 8.08 -12.29
C GLY A 297 -0.01 7.50 -13.52
N LEU A 298 0.29 8.35 -14.49
CA LEU A 298 0.96 7.98 -15.72
C LEU A 298 2.10 8.96 -15.98
N HIS A 299 3.20 8.42 -16.48
CA HIS A 299 4.42 9.13 -16.85
C HIS A 299 4.73 8.88 -18.32
N ASN A 300 5.51 9.76 -18.94
CA ASN A 300 5.99 9.60 -20.31
C ASN A 300 4.86 9.62 -21.35
N HIS A 301 3.97 10.60 -21.25
CA HIS A 301 3.03 10.89 -22.33
C HIS A 301 3.60 11.86 -23.36
N VAL A 302 3.19 11.66 -24.61
CA VAL A 302 3.43 12.60 -25.72
C VAL A 302 2.09 13.10 -26.28
N ARG A 303 2.14 14.20 -27.03
CA ARG A 303 0.97 14.89 -27.59
C ARG A 303 -0.01 13.96 -28.32
N GLU A 304 0.52 13.02 -29.09
CA GLU A 304 -0.25 12.11 -29.94
C GLU A 304 -1.18 11.17 -29.14
N ASP A 305 -0.87 10.91 -27.87
CA ASP A 305 -1.67 10.07 -26.99
C ASP A 305 -2.81 10.84 -26.27
N GLY A 306 -2.90 12.16 -26.44
CA GLY A 306 -3.80 13.03 -25.69
C GLY A 306 -5.28 12.66 -25.82
N ALA A 307 -5.76 12.45 -27.05
CA ALA A 307 -7.14 12.06 -27.31
C ALA A 307 -7.48 10.67 -26.73
N ASP A 308 -6.58 9.71 -26.94
CA ASP A 308 -6.68 8.34 -26.43
C ASP A 308 -6.72 8.31 -24.90
N LEU A 309 -5.86 9.10 -24.25
CA LEU A 309 -5.82 9.27 -22.81
C LEU A 309 -7.12 9.88 -22.27
N CYS A 310 -7.60 10.96 -22.89
CA CYS A 310 -8.85 11.62 -22.52
C CYS A 310 -10.01 10.62 -22.56
N PHE A 311 -10.17 9.88 -23.67
CA PHE A 311 -11.22 8.89 -23.84
C PHE A 311 -11.26 7.82 -22.73
N ILE A 312 -10.10 7.37 -22.25
CA ILE A 312 -10.04 6.39 -21.15
C ILE A 312 -10.42 7.07 -19.83
N ILE A 313 -9.89 8.27 -19.55
CA ILE A 313 -10.15 9.00 -18.32
C ILE A 313 -11.66 9.25 -18.15
N GLU A 314 -12.39 9.57 -19.22
CA GLU A 314 -13.86 9.76 -19.18
C GLU A 314 -14.62 8.52 -18.67
N LYS A 315 -14.10 7.32 -18.98
CA LYS A 315 -14.71 6.06 -18.55
C LYS A 315 -14.44 5.76 -17.07
N MET A 316 -13.46 6.40 -16.44
CA MET A 316 -13.11 6.19 -15.03
C MET A 316 -13.97 7.03 -14.08
N LYS A 317 -15.25 6.66 -13.96
CA LYS A 317 -16.26 7.40 -13.17
C LYS A 317 -15.90 7.54 -11.67
N ASP A 318 -15.13 6.60 -11.15
CA ASP A 318 -14.70 6.54 -9.75
C ASP A 318 -13.35 7.24 -9.48
N LEU A 319 -12.73 7.86 -10.50
CA LEU A 319 -11.40 8.45 -10.38
C LEU A 319 -11.42 9.66 -9.44
N ARG A 320 -10.54 9.64 -8.42
CA ARG A 320 -10.41 10.68 -7.40
C ARG A 320 -9.07 11.38 -7.41
N SER A 321 -8.07 10.79 -8.06
CA SER A 321 -6.71 11.30 -8.11
C SER A 321 -6.09 10.95 -9.44
N LEU A 322 -5.68 11.95 -10.18
CA LEU A 322 -4.99 11.81 -11.46
C LEU A 322 -3.64 12.52 -11.37
N ARG A 323 -2.60 11.83 -11.79
CA ARG A 323 -1.26 12.40 -12.02
C ARG A 323 -0.87 12.10 -13.46
N LEU A 324 -0.51 13.13 -14.21
CA LEU A 324 0.00 13.02 -15.57
C LEU A 324 1.32 13.76 -15.62
N ASP A 325 2.37 13.05 -16.00
CA ASP A 325 3.71 13.60 -16.17
C ASP A 325 4.17 13.34 -17.62
N THR A 326 4.78 14.32 -18.30
CA THR A 326 5.40 14.13 -19.63
C THR A 326 6.92 14.05 -19.52
N ILE A 327 7.59 13.67 -20.62
CA ILE A 327 9.02 13.91 -20.75
C ILE A 327 9.26 15.42 -20.84
N TYR A 328 10.38 15.89 -20.30
CA TYR A 328 10.79 17.30 -20.39
C TYR A 328 10.71 17.83 -21.82
N GLY A 329 9.97 18.93 -22.02
CA GLY A 329 9.79 19.59 -23.31
C GLY A 329 8.61 19.09 -24.16
N GLU A 330 7.96 17.98 -23.76
CA GLU A 330 6.81 17.44 -24.48
C GLU A 330 5.50 18.09 -24.04
N PHE A 331 4.61 18.32 -25.02
CA PHE A 331 3.28 18.86 -24.80
C PHE A 331 2.25 17.75 -24.55
N LEU A 332 1.30 18.02 -23.67
CA LEU A 332 0.16 17.15 -23.42
C LEU A 332 -1.13 17.82 -23.87
N ASP A 333 -1.81 17.21 -24.85
CA ASP A 333 -3.12 17.68 -25.29
C ASP A 333 -4.23 17.03 -24.45
N LEU A 334 -4.88 17.84 -23.62
CA LEU A 334 -6.03 17.44 -22.81
C LEU A 334 -7.34 18.09 -23.28
N GLN A 335 -7.37 18.73 -24.45
CA GLN A 335 -8.57 19.41 -24.94
C GLN A 335 -9.67 18.44 -25.38
N HIS A 336 -9.35 17.17 -25.60
CA HIS A 336 -10.31 16.17 -26.06
C HIS A 336 -11.24 15.62 -24.97
N LEU A 337 -11.00 15.96 -23.69
CA LEU A 337 -11.83 15.50 -22.59
C LEU A 337 -13.16 16.29 -22.55
N SER A 338 -14.24 15.65 -22.96
CA SER A 338 -15.59 16.22 -23.02
C SER A 338 -16.31 16.15 -21.66
N SER A 339 -16.07 15.08 -20.89
CA SER A 339 -16.70 14.88 -19.57
C SER A 339 -15.68 14.44 -18.52
N PRO A 340 -15.07 15.37 -17.77
CA PRO A 340 -14.08 15.01 -16.77
C PRO A 340 -14.68 14.17 -15.62
N PRO A 341 -13.87 13.33 -14.94
CA PRO A 341 -14.34 12.52 -13.82
C PRO A 341 -14.89 13.39 -12.68
N LYS A 342 -16.20 13.30 -12.43
CA LYS A 342 -16.91 14.15 -11.45
C LYS A 342 -16.41 13.97 -10.01
N LEU A 343 -15.82 12.83 -9.68
CA LEU A 343 -15.28 12.53 -8.35
C LEU A 343 -13.80 12.93 -8.19
N LEU A 344 -13.20 13.56 -9.20
CA LEU A 344 -11.80 13.96 -9.17
C LEU A 344 -11.58 15.01 -8.07
N ARG A 345 -10.71 14.67 -7.11
CA ARG A 345 -10.36 15.55 -5.98
C ARG A 345 -8.94 16.08 -6.06
N ARG A 346 -8.08 15.42 -6.83
CA ARG A 346 -6.65 15.74 -6.92
C ARG A 346 -6.19 15.60 -8.36
N LEU A 347 -5.61 16.68 -8.87
CA LEU A 347 -5.01 16.70 -10.20
C LEU A 347 -3.58 17.20 -10.10
N TRP A 348 -2.65 16.40 -10.62
CA TRP A 348 -1.24 16.76 -10.75
C TRP A 348 -0.90 16.68 -12.23
N LEU A 349 -0.48 17.81 -12.80
CA LEU A 349 -0.03 17.92 -14.18
C LEU A 349 1.42 18.39 -14.14
N ASP A 350 2.35 17.52 -14.46
CA ASP A 350 3.77 17.81 -14.62
C ASP A 350 4.09 17.73 -16.11
N ALA A 351 3.54 18.69 -16.86
CA ALA A 351 3.51 18.66 -18.32
C ALA A 351 3.33 20.06 -18.90
N HIS A 352 3.91 20.32 -20.07
CA HIS A 352 3.65 21.54 -20.81
C HIS A 352 2.27 21.45 -21.49
N LEU A 353 1.38 22.40 -21.18
CA LEU A 353 0.12 22.55 -21.89
C LEU A 353 0.22 23.77 -22.81
N GLU A 354 -0.26 23.65 -24.05
CA GLU A 354 -0.37 24.81 -24.94
C GLU A 354 -1.43 25.78 -24.42
N GLU A 355 -2.56 25.23 -23.97
CA GLU A 355 -3.68 25.98 -23.42
C GLU A 355 -4.29 25.24 -22.22
N LEU A 356 -4.90 26.00 -21.30
CA LEU A 356 -5.66 25.41 -20.21
C LEU A 356 -6.88 24.67 -20.77
N PRO A 357 -7.13 23.41 -20.37
CA PRO A 357 -8.25 22.65 -20.92
C PRO A 357 -9.60 23.25 -20.55
N HIS A 358 -10.51 23.37 -21.51
CA HIS A 358 -11.80 24.05 -21.32
C HIS A 358 -12.67 23.45 -20.18
N TRP A 359 -12.51 22.16 -19.90
CA TRP A 359 -13.24 21.44 -18.86
C TRP A 359 -12.73 21.70 -17.43
N PHE A 360 -11.61 22.42 -17.24
CA PHE A 360 -11.05 22.67 -15.91
C PHE A 360 -12.04 23.31 -14.94
N SER A 361 -12.86 24.24 -15.44
CA SER A 361 -13.89 24.96 -14.70
C SER A 361 -15.01 24.05 -14.17
N SER A 362 -15.20 22.87 -14.76
CA SER A 362 -16.23 21.90 -14.36
C SER A 362 -15.80 20.96 -13.21
N LEU A 363 -14.55 21.03 -12.75
CA LEU A 363 -14.02 20.19 -11.67
C LEU A 363 -14.43 20.68 -10.27
N HIS A 364 -15.72 20.64 -9.94
CA HIS A 364 -16.25 21.17 -8.68
C HIS A 364 -15.76 20.48 -7.39
N ASN A 365 -15.27 19.24 -7.48
CA ASN A 365 -14.79 18.47 -6.34
C ASN A 365 -13.27 18.56 -6.12
N LEU A 366 -12.57 19.36 -6.93
CA LEU A 366 -11.12 19.49 -6.87
C LEU A 366 -10.69 20.18 -5.57
N VAL A 367 -9.98 19.44 -4.72
CA VAL A 367 -9.41 19.94 -3.46
C VAL A 367 -7.94 20.31 -3.62
N TYR A 368 -7.30 19.79 -4.67
CA TYR A 368 -5.94 20.18 -5.01
C TYR A 368 -5.66 20.09 -6.49
N PHE A 369 -4.95 21.11 -6.95
CA PHE A 369 -4.35 21.19 -8.25
C PHE A 369 -2.87 21.56 -8.11
N ARG A 370 -2.02 20.85 -8.84
CA ARG A 370 -0.64 21.28 -9.10
C ARG A 370 -0.37 21.21 -10.59
N MET A 371 0.22 22.30 -11.07
CA MET A 371 0.86 22.43 -12.37
C MET A 371 2.36 22.57 -12.11
N GLY A 372 3.15 21.69 -12.71
CA GLY A 372 4.61 21.64 -12.60
C GLY A 372 5.30 22.54 -13.60
#